data_AF-A0A850WJN0-F1
#
_entry.id   AF-A0A850WJN0-F1
#
_cell.length_a   1.000
_cell.length_b   1.000
_cell.length_c   1.000
_cell.angle_alpha   90.00
_cell.angle_beta   90.00
_cell.angle_gamma   90.00
#
_symmetry.space_group_name_H-M   'P 1'
#
loop_
_entity.id
_entity.type
_entity.pdbx_description
1 polymer ?
#
loop_
_entity_poly.entity_id
_entity_poly.type
_entity_poly.pdbx_seq_one_letter_code
_entity_poly.pdbx_strand_id
1 'polypeptide(L)'
;SANLLFQALIFSWDGRVSLMNTATSQIVYCFNVPPSHAVASPWQPVFIVDSVNWCLLLRGDEQQQADAIAQSTPGHSTIFLFDFNSYPLKEAFPKEPDLPFKSLQNLPLVERCNIFLRDR
;
A
#
# COMPACT_ATOMS: atom_id res chain seq x y z
N SER A 1 -11.97 14.47 -1.96
CA SER A 1 -10.70 13.74 -1.91
C SER A 1 -10.72 12.77 -0.72
N ALA A 2 -11.55 11.71 -0.80
CA ALA A 2 -11.65 10.69 0.26
C ALA A 2 -11.18 9.28 -0.17
N ASN A 3 -10.45 9.15 -1.29
CA ASN A 3 -10.02 7.85 -1.83
C ASN A 3 -8.93 7.12 -1.03
N LEU A 4 -8.47 7.64 0.11
CA LEU A 4 -7.37 7.06 0.90
C LEU A 4 -7.78 6.49 2.27
N LEU A 5 -9.06 6.59 2.67
CA LEU A 5 -9.45 6.22 4.05
C LEU A 5 -9.47 4.70 4.33
N PHE A 6 -9.44 3.85 3.30
CA PHE A 6 -9.62 2.40 3.47
C PHE A 6 -8.58 1.54 2.71
N GLN A 7 -7.31 1.93 2.74
CA GLN A 7 -6.23 1.19 2.09
C GLN A 7 -5.07 0.96 3.03
N ALA A 8 -4.54 -0.27 3.07
CA ALA A 8 -3.37 -0.62 3.86
C ALA A 8 -2.35 -1.37 3.00
N LEU A 9 -1.07 -1.01 3.12
CA LEU A 9 0.04 -1.80 2.61
C LEU A 9 0.42 -2.85 3.65
N ILE A 10 0.47 -4.11 3.23
CA ILE A 10 0.83 -5.25 4.06
C ILE A 10 2.17 -5.78 3.59
N PHE A 11 3.15 -5.80 4.49
CA PHE A 11 4.46 -6.39 4.30
C PHE A 11 4.49 -7.75 5.01
N SER A 12 4.67 -8.81 4.23
CA SER A 12 4.66 -10.18 4.73
C SER A 12 6.08 -10.71 4.92
N TRP A 13 6.25 -11.67 5.83
CA TRP A 13 7.55 -12.30 6.12
C TRP A 13 8.15 -13.07 4.94
N ASP A 14 7.32 -13.46 3.97
CA ASP A 14 7.77 -14.07 2.71
C ASP A 14 8.25 -13.03 1.68
N GLY A 15 8.40 -11.76 2.08
CA GLY A 15 8.87 -10.67 1.24
C GLY A 15 7.80 -10.10 0.29
N ARG A 16 6.57 -10.62 0.36
CA ARG A 16 5.46 -10.08 -0.45
C ARG A 16 4.96 -8.77 0.13
N VAL A 17 4.62 -7.85 -0.77
CA VAL A 17 3.97 -6.60 -0.42
C VAL A 17 2.60 -6.59 -1.11
N SER A 18 1.55 -6.26 -0.38
CA SER A 18 0.19 -6.26 -0.92
C SER A 18 -0.60 -5.04 -0.49
N LEU A 19 -1.53 -4.61 -1.34
CA LEU A 19 -2.48 -3.54 -1.05
C LEU A 19 -3.81 -4.16 -0.67
N MET A 20 -4.31 -3.86 0.51
CA MET A 20 -5.58 -4.33 1.02
C MET A 20 -6.61 -3.20 1.08
N ASN A 21 -7.82 -3.47 0.60
CA ASN A 21 -8.98 -2.66 0.93
C ASN A 21 -9.44 -3.03 2.33
N THR A 22 -9.31 -2.10 3.29
CA THR A 22 -9.62 -2.36 4.70
C THR A 22 -11.12 -2.37 4.98
N ALA A 23 -11.95 -1.80 4.11
CA ALA A 23 -13.40 -1.85 4.24
C ALA A 23 -13.96 -3.25 3.89
N THR A 24 -13.38 -3.92 2.88
CA THR A 24 -13.80 -5.25 2.44
C THR A 24 -12.90 -6.38 2.95
N SER A 25 -11.76 -6.05 3.58
CA SER A 25 -10.71 -6.99 3.97
C SER A 25 -10.16 -7.82 2.81
N GLN A 26 -10.19 -7.27 1.59
CA GLN A 26 -9.71 -7.96 0.39
C GLN A 26 -8.38 -7.42 -0.09
N ILE A 27 -7.47 -8.32 -0.48
CA ILE A 27 -6.24 -7.96 -1.18
C ILE A 27 -6.59 -7.56 -2.60
N VAL A 28 -6.22 -6.33 -2.96
CA VAL A 28 -6.50 -5.74 -4.27
C VAL A 28 -5.29 -5.86 -5.19
N TYR A 29 -4.07 -5.72 -4.64
CA TYR A 29 -2.82 -5.85 -5.40
C TYR A 29 -1.74 -6.60 -4.63
N CYS A 30 -0.87 -7.28 -5.39
CA CYS A 30 0.38 -7.84 -4.91
C CYS A 30 1.53 -7.23 -5.72
N PHE A 31 2.48 -6.62 -5.04
CA PHE A 31 3.68 -6.04 -5.61
C PHE A 31 4.82 -7.04 -5.44
N ASN A 32 5.29 -7.56 -6.57
CA ASN A 32 6.38 -8.55 -6.59
C ASN A 32 7.65 -7.87 -7.08
N VAL A 33 8.72 -8.03 -6.31
CA VAL A 33 10.08 -7.75 -6.77
C VAL A 33 10.62 -8.96 -7.55
N PRO A 34 11.59 -8.78 -8.47
CA PRO A 34 12.22 -9.90 -9.17
C PRO A 34 12.84 -10.91 -8.19
N PRO A 35 12.95 -12.21 -8.55
CA PRO A 35 13.51 -13.24 -7.66
C PRO A 35 14.95 -12.98 -7.18
N SER A 36 15.70 -12.10 -7.86
CA SER A 36 17.03 -11.68 -7.44
C SER A 36 17.03 -10.65 -6.31
N HIS A 37 15.86 -10.14 -5.91
CA HIS A 37 15.71 -9.10 -4.90
C HIS A 37 14.71 -9.52 -3.84
N ALA A 38 14.91 -9.02 -2.62
CA ALA A 38 13.94 -9.12 -1.55
C ALA A 38 13.65 -7.74 -0.99
N VAL A 39 12.41 -7.53 -0.56
CA VAL A 39 12.09 -6.36 0.27
C VAL A 39 12.79 -6.54 1.61
N ALA A 40 13.30 -5.44 2.16
CA ALA A 40 13.84 -5.42 3.52
C ALA A 40 12.84 -6.01 4.53
N SER A 41 13.33 -6.37 5.72
CA SER A 41 12.50 -6.93 6.80
C SER A 41 11.15 -6.22 6.91
N PRO A 42 10.01 -6.93 7.10
CA PRO A 42 8.70 -6.32 7.25
C PRO A 42 8.62 -5.26 8.36
N TRP A 43 9.58 -5.28 9.30
CA TRP A 43 9.70 -4.32 10.40
C TRP A 43 10.44 -3.03 10.04
N GLN A 44 11.17 -3.03 8.92
CA GLN A 44 11.94 -1.89 8.42
C GLN A 44 11.84 -1.74 6.89
N PRO A 45 10.63 -1.74 6.29
CA PRO A 45 10.49 -1.57 4.87
C PRO A 45 10.82 -0.13 4.48
N VAL A 46 11.52 0.05 3.36
CA VAL A 46 11.76 1.38 2.78
C VAL A 46 10.85 1.54 1.57
N PHE A 47 9.81 2.36 1.72
CA PHE A 47 8.83 2.61 0.68
C PHE A 47 8.29 4.03 0.76
N ILE A 48 7.73 4.52 -0.35
CA ILE A 48 6.93 5.75 -0.38
C ILE A 48 5.76 5.57 -1.34
N VAL A 49 4.61 6.09 -0.96
CA VAL A 49 3.42 6.16 -1.81
C VAL A 49 3.26 7.59 -2.29
N ASP A 50 3.31 7.78 -3.61
CA ASP A 50 3.02 9.06 -4.24
C ASP A 50 1.54 9.12 -4.60
N SER A 51 0.80 9.96 -3.88
CA SER A 51 -0.64 10.14 -4.09
C SER A 51 -0.96 11.06 -5.27
N VAL A 52 0.01 11.80 -5.80
CA VAL A 52 -0.15 12.68 -6.98
C VAL A 52 0.01 11.85 -8.25
N ASN A 53 1.07 11.05 -8.34
CA ASN A 53 1.32 10.19 -9.49
C ASN A 53 0.65 8.82 -9.38
N TRP A 54 0.05 8.51 -8.23
CA TRP A 54 -0.61 7.24 -7.94
C TRP A 54 0.36 6.07 -8.15
N CYS A 55 1.49 6.08 -7.45
CA CYS A 55 2.48 5.02 -7.56
C CYS A 55 3.10 4.65 -6.20
N LEU A 56 3.61 3.42 -6.12
CA LEU A 56 4.39 2.91 -5.01
C LEU A 56 5.85 2.77 -5.45
N LEU A 57 6.75 3.40 -4.72
CA LEU A 57 8.18 3.20 -4.82
C LEU A 57 8.61 2.29 -3.66
N LEU A 58 9.25 1.17 -3.99
CA LEU A 58 9.61 0.13 -3.04
C LEU A 58 11.09 -0.23 -3.22
N ARG A 59 11.87 -0.17 -2.14
CA ARG A 59 13.24 -0.67 -2.17
C ARG A 59 13.24 -2.19 -2.10
N GLY A 60 13.97 -2.82 -3.03
CA GLY A 60 14.40 -4.20 -2.90
C GLY A 60 15.93 -4.26 -2.83
N ASP A 61 16.43 -5.11 -1.95
CA ASP A 61 17.84 -5.38 -1.79
C ASP A 61 18.18 -6.68 -2.53
N GLU A 62 19.32 -6.70 -3.22
CA GLU A 62 19.78 -7.88 -3.96
C GLU A 62 20.01 -9.06 -3.00
N GLN A 63 19.39 -10.20 -3.31
CA GLN A 63 19.61 -11.43 -2.56
C GLN A 63 20.97 -12.01 -2.94
N GLN A 64 21.88 -12.10 -1.96
CA GLN A 64 23.12 -12.85 -2.15
C GLN A 64 22.78 -14.34 -2.30
N GLN A 65 23.24 -14.96 -3.39
CA GLN A 65 23.13 -16.40 -3.58
C GLN A 65 23.89 -17.13 -2.47
N ALA A 66 23.25 -18.15 -1.89
CA ALA A 66 23.75 -18.91 -0.74
C ALA A 66 25.14 -19.56 -0.95
N ASP A 67 25.59 -19.67 -2.20
CA ASP A 67 26.85 -20.31 -2.58
C ASP A 67 28.04 -19.34 -2.74
N ALA A 68 27.83 -18.03 -2.64
CA ALA A 68 28.90 -17.05 -2.73
C ALA A 68 29.55 -16.88 -1.35
N ILE A 69 30.72 -17.50 -1.15
CA ILE A 69 31.61 -17.29 0.00
C ILE A 69 31.72 -15.78 0.25
N ALA A 70 31.30 -15.38 1.45
CA ALA A 70 31.18 -14.02 1.94
C ALA A 70 32.35 -13.11 1.50
N GLN A 71 32.15 -12.37 0.40
CA GLN A 71 32.76 -11.08 0.23
C GLN A 71 31.72 -10.06 0.65
N SER A 72 32.03 -9.32 1.71
CA SER A 72 31.19 -8.29 2.30
C SER A 72 31.11 -7.08 1.37
N THR A 73 30.56 -7.25 0.19
CA THR A 73 30.10 -6.15 -0.65
C THR A 73 28.73 -5.75 -0.11
N PRO A 74 28.50 -4.48 0.26
CA PRO A 74 27.16 -4.04 0.64
C PRO A 74 26.21 -4.38 -0.52
N GLY A 75 25.17 -5.17 -0.23
CA GLY A 75 24.21 -5.60 -1.25
C GLY A 75 23.66 -4.39 -2.01
N HIS A 76 23.60 -4.49 -3.33
CA HIS A 76 23.05 -3.42 -4.14
C HIS A 76 21.55 -3.29 -3.87
N SER A 77 21.08 -2.05 -3.73
CA SER A 77 19.67 -1.76 -3.52
C SER A 77 19.08 -1.12 -4.76
N THR A 78 17.92 -1.59 -5.15
CA THR A 78 17.17 -1.13 -6.32
C THR A 78 15.82 -0.58 -5.87
N ILE A 79 15.39 0.54 -6.45
CA ILE A 79 14.03 1.06 -6.24
C ILE A 79 13.12 0.57 -7.38
N PHE A 80 12.09 -0.17 -7.01
CA PHE A 80 11.03 -0.62 -7.92
C PHE A 80 9.88 0.38 -7.90
N LEU A 81 9.37 0.73 -9.08
CA LEU A 81 8.22 1.61 -9.25
C LEU A 81 7.02 0.78 -9.71
N PHE A 82 5.94 0.85 -8.95
CA PHE A 82 4.66 0.23 -9.27
C PHE A 82 3.64 1.33 -9.53
N ASP A 83 3.20 1.47 -10.78
CA ASP A 83 2.18 2.44 -11.17
C ASP A 83 0.78 1.84 -10.97
N PHE A 84 -0.07 2.54 -10.21
CA PHE A 84 -1.45 2.15 -9.95
C PHE A 84 -2.37 2.45 -11.14
N ASN A 85 -1.94 3.25 -12.11
CA ASN A 85 -2.73 3.57 -13.31
C ASN A 85 -2.63 2.48 -14.39
N SER A 86 -1.59 1.64 -14.34
CA SER A 86 -1.34 0.57 -15.31
C SER A 86 -2.31 -0.63 -15.23
N TYR A 87 -3.18 -0.68 -14.23
CA TYR A 87 -4.21 -1.72 -14.05
C TYR A 87 -5.52 -1.02 -13.60
N PRO A 88 -6.73 -1.55 -13.85
CA PRO A 88 -7.97 -0.85 -13.50
C PRO A 88 -8.23 -0.86 -11.98
N LEU A 89 -7.40 -0.14 -11.20
CA LEU A 89 -7.64 0.19 -9.79
C LEU A 89 -9.00 0.86 -9.60
N LYS A 90 -9.48 1.58 -10.62
CA LYS A 90 -10.80 2.23 -10.65
C LYS A 90 -11.98 1.25 -10.54
N GLU A 91 -11.79 -0.03 -10.85
CA GLU A 91 -12.85 -1.04 -10.76
C GLU A 91 -12.87 -1.75 -9.40
N ALA A 92 -11.71 -1.88 -8.76
CA ALA A 92 -11.58 -2.58 -7.48
C ALA A 92 -11.91 -1.70 -6.26
N PHE A 93 -11.92 -0.37 -6.45
CA PHE A 93 -12.44 0.58 -5.49
C PHE A 93 -13.72 1.19 -6.07
N PRO A 94 -14.90 0.93 -5.49
CA PRO A 94 -16.10 1.63 -5.93
C PRO A 94 -15.86 3.12 -5.80
N LYS A 95 -16.21 3.90 -6.84
CA LYS A 95 -16.27 5.36 -6.75
C LYS A 95 -17.06 5.73 -5.49
N GLU A 96 -16.64 6.79 -4.80
CA GLU A 96 -17.36 7.37 -3.66
C GLU A 96 -18.88 7.19 -3.90
N PRO A 97 -19.62 6.51 -3.01
CA PRO A 97 -21.06 6.70 -3.05
C PRO A 97 -21.29 8.21 -2.96
N ASP A 98 -22.24 8.74 -3.74
CA ASP A 98 -22.67 10.15 -3.70
C ASP A 98 -23.30 10.45 -2.33
N LEU A 99 -22.52 10.33 -1.27
CA LEU A 99 -22.89 10.69 0.07
C LEU A 99 -22.75 12.20 0.16
N PRO A 100 -23.66 12.89 0.87
CA PRO A 100 -23.65 14.33 1.02
C PRO A 100 -22.53 14.73 2.01
N PHE A 101 -21.28 14.36 1.73
CA PHE A 101 -20.10 14.65 2.55
C PHE A 101 -19.90 16.15 2.75
N LYS A 102 -20.38 16.98 1.82
CA LYS A 102 -20.36 18.44 1.96
C LYS A 102 -21.22 18.95 3.13
N SER A 103 -22.26 18.22 3.53
CA SER A 103 -23.14 18.62 4.65
C SER A 103 -22.54 18.28 6.02
N LEU A 104 -21.75 17.21 6.11
CA LEU A 104 -21.21 16.70 7.37
C LEU A 104 -19.94 17.42 7.84
N GLN A 105 -19.20 18.08 6.94
CA GLN A 105 -17.96 18.80 7.28
C GLN A 105 -18.22 20.00 8.21
N ASN A 106 -19.44 20.54 8.24
CA ASN A 106 -19.84 21.67 9.07
C ASN A 106 -20.26 21.25 10.50
N LEU A 107 -20.33 19.94 10.79
CA LEU A 107 -20.76 19.46 12.09
C LEU A 107 -19.58 19.32 13.06
N PRO A 108 -19.80 19.64 14.35
CA PRO A 108 -18.89 19.28 15.43
C PRO A 108 -18.47 17.80 15.36
N LEU A 109 -17.21 17.53 15.69
CA LEU A 109 -16.61 16.19 15.60
C LEU A 109 -17.43 15.12 16.33
N VAL A 110 -18.02 15.48 17.48
CA VAL A 110 -18.86 14.58 18.29
C VAL A 110 -20.11 14.11 17.53
N GLU A 111 -20.78 15.00 16.79
CA GLU A 111 -21.96 14.63 16.00
C GLU A 111 -21.59 13.75 14.81
N ARG A 112 -20.43 14.01 14.18
CA ARG A 112 -19.90 13.15 13.12
C ARG A 112 -19.62 11.73 13.61
N CYS A 113 -19.02 11.58 14.79
CA CYS A 113 -18.78 10.27 15.40
C CYS A 113 -20.09 9.55 15.73
N ASN A 114 -21.10 10.26 16.24
CA ASN A 114 -22.38 9.67 16.60
C ASN A 114 -23.17 9.14 15.39
N ILE A 115 -23.11 9.82 14.24
CA ILE A 115 -23.74 9.34 13.01
C ILE A 115 -23.09 8.03 12.56
N PHE A 116 -21.76 7.98 12.54
CA PHE A 116 -21.02 6.78 12.12
C PHE A 116 -21.24 5.58 13.05
N LEU A 117 -21.47 5.82 14.35
CA LEU A 117 -21.67 4.77 15.34
C LEU A 117 -23.11 4.26 15.44
N ARG A 118 -24.09 4.94 14.83
CA ARG A 118 -25.52 4.55 14.89
C ARG A 118 -25.88 3.41 13.93
N ASP A 119 -25.13 3.19 12.86
CA ASP A 119 -25.44 2.19 11.83
C ASP A 119 -24.75 0.84 12.08
N ARG A 120 -24.63 0.43 13.36
CA ARG A 120 -24.01 -0.84 13.77
C ARG A 120 -25.02 -1.70 14.52
#